data_AF-A0A081DBR1-F1
#
_entry.id   AF-A0A081DBR1-F1
#
_cell.length_a   1.000
_cell.length_b   1.000
_cell.length_c   1.000
_cell.angle_alpha   90.00
_cell.angle_beta   90.00
_cell.angle_gamma   90.00
#
_symmetry.space_group_name_H-M   'P 1'
#
loop_
_entity.id
_entity.type
_entity.pdbx_description
1 polymer ?
#
loop_
_entity_poly.entity_id
_entity_poly.type
_entity_poly.pdbx_seq_one_letter_code
_entity_poly.pdbx_strand_id
1 'polypeptide(L)'
;MKALFITITLLLTTLCYSQSVDGKLLINNSSKIEIKLKDGNAVELFKQFKIGTYQVKFIFESKGLPLDEQNRQVALVEFETTLFKDGKQIGTVKRKPMPFFPGEMLEPVESFDIIHLLSKTGSKLSASAYPGKVPPGKYEVRISANVIGGKGTIAPISIIIFI
;
A
#
# COMPACT_ATOMS: atom_id res chain seq x y z
N MET A 1 4.87 -44.86 -32.91
CA MET A 1 5.77 -44.51 -31.78
C MET A 1 6.48 -43.17 -31.95
N LYS A 2 6.94 -42.75 -33.14
CA LYS A 2 7.56 -41.42 -33.36
C LYS A 2 6.62 -40.23 -33.08
N ALA A 3 5.33 -40.33 -33.42
CA ALA A 3 4.35 -39.28 -33.18
C ALA A 3 4.07 -39.04 -31.68
N LEU A 4 4.15 -40.08 -30.84
CA LEU A 4 3.88 -39.99 -29.40
C LEU A 4 4.97 -39.18 -28.67
N PHE A 5 6.22 -39.32 -29.09
CA PHE A 5 7.34 -38.53 -28.56
C PHE A 5 7.22 -37.04 -28.91
N ILE A 6 6.72 -36.69 -30.10
CA ILE A 6 6.58 -35.29 -30.51
C ILE A 6 5.51 -34.56 -29.68
N THR A 7 4.42 -35.24 -29.32
CA THR A 7 3.37 -34.68 -28.46
C THR A 7 3.80 -34.46 -27.01
N ILE A 8 4.71 -35.29 -26.47
CA ILE A 8 5.19 -35.14 -25.08
C ILE A 8 6.18 -33.98 -24.96
N THR A 9 7.03 -33.74 -25.97
CA THR A 9 7.98 -32.62 -25.95
C THR A 9 7.28 -31.26 -26.09
N LEU A 10 6.14 -31.20 -26.81
CA LEU A 10 5.35 -29.98 -26.95
C LEU A 10 4.55 -29.61 -25.68
N LEU A 11 4.23 -30.60 -24.83
CA LEU A 11 3.51 -30.38 -23.57
C LEU A 11 4.41 -29.81 -22.46
N LEU A 12 5.73 -30.01 -22.55
CA LEU A 12 6.69 -29.53 -21.54
C LEU A 12 7.01 -28.03 -21.65
N THR A 13 6.77 -27.41 -22.81
CA THR A 13 7.05 -25.99 -23.04
C THR A 13 5.94 -25.05 -22.53
N THR A 14 4.82 -25.58 -22.08
CA THR A 14 3.75 -24.80 -21.44
C THR A 14 3.87 -24.77 -19.91
N LEU A 15 5.08 -24.86 -19.37
CA LEU A 15 5.33 -24.39 -18.01
C LEU A 15 5.02 -22.89 -17.99
N CYS A 16 3.76 -22.57 -17.71
CA CYS A 16 3.28 -21.23 -17.43
C CYS A 16 4.29 -20.57 -16.48
N TYR A 17 5.05 -19.61 -16.98
CA TYR A 17 5.77 -18.66 -16.14
C TYR A 17 4.69 -17.90 -15.35
N SER A 18 4.30 -18.47 -14.21
CA SER A 18 3.36 -17.82 -13.31
C SER A 18 4.07 -16.60 -12.76
N GLN A 19 3.59 -15.41 -13.12
CA GLN A 19 4.02 -14.18 -12.50
C GLN A 19 3.70 -14.27 -11.01
N SER A 20 4.73 -14.29 -10.17
CA SER A 20 4.58 -14.35 -8.72
C SER A 20 5.08 -13.06 -8.09
N VAL A 21 4.34 -12.57 -7.10
CA VAL A 21 4.70 -11.39 -6.32
C VAL A 21 4.43 -11.66 -4.85
N ASP A 22 5.47 -11.52 -4.02
CA ASP A 22 5.36 -11.65 -2.58
C ASP A 22 6.05 -10.45 -1.93
N GLY A 23 5.43 -9.90 -0.89
CA GLY A 23 5.97 -8.72 -0.24
C GLY A 23 5.26 -8.33 1.03
N LYS A 24 5.64 -7.17 1.55
CA LYS A 24 5.06 -6.56 2.73
C LYS A 24 5.24 -5.04 2.70
N LEU A 25 4.28 -4.36 3.31
CA LEU A 25 4.47 -3.01 3.80
C LEU A 25 4.95 -3.10 5.25
N LEU A 26 5.77 -2.14 5.67
CA LEU A 26 6.17 -1.96 7.07
C LEU A 26 6.09 -0.48 7.42
N ILE A 27 5.76 -0.16 8.65
CA ILE A 27 5.86 1.17 9.22
C ILE A 27 6.73 1.12 10.46
N ASN A 28 7.84 1.86 10.45
CA ASN A 28 8.90 1.75 11.47
C ASN A 28 9.32 0.29 11.73
N ASN A 29 9.51 -0.49 10.66
CA ASN A 29 9.84 -1.92 10.66
C ASN A 29 8.78 -2.84 11.31
N SER A 30 7.57 -2.36 11.56
CA SER A 30 6.44 -3.14 12.09
C SER A 30 5.29 -3.24 11.10
N SER A 31 4.47 -4.29 11.18
CA SER A 31 3.20 -4.38 10.44
C SER A 31 2.09 -3.53 11.07
N LYS A 32 2.28 -3.12 12.32
CA LYS A 32 1.31 -2.32 13.08
C LYS A 32 2.01 -1.36 14.04
N ILE A 33 1.52 -0.12 14.12
CA ILE A 33 1.91 0.84 15.15
C ILE A 33 0.69 1.51 15.79
N GLU A 34 0.92 2.14 16.93
CA GLU A 34 -0.07 2.95 17.63
C GLU A 34 0.46 4.37 17.82
N ILE A 35 -0.38 5.37 17.54
CA ILE A 35 -0.07 6.79 17.61
C ILE A 35 -1.11 7.44 18.52
N LYS A 36 -0.67 8.25 19.48
CA LYS A 36 -1.55 9.13 20.26
C LYS A 36 -1.42 10.55 19.71
N LEU A 37 -2.46 11.02 19.03
CA LEU A 37 -2.46 12.33 18.39
C LEU A 37 -3.10 13.35 19.32
N LYS A 38 -2.26 14.06 20.07
CA LYS A 38 -2.71 15.14 20.94
C LYS A 38 -3.46 16.21 20.13
N ASP A 39 -4.55 16.70 20.68
CA ASP A 39 -5.43 17.73 20.11
C ASP A 39 -6.11 17.36 18.78
N GLY A 40 -5.96 16.13 18.29
CA GLY A 40 -6.61 15.65 17.06
C GLY A 40 -6.23 16.45 15.81
N ASN A 41 -4.97 16.85 15.69
CA ASN A 41 -4.49 17.63 14.56
C ASN A 41 -3.86 16.74 13.47
N ALA A 42 -4.58 16.48 12.38
CA ALA A 42 -4.07 15.69 11.26
C ALA A 42 -2.84 16.30 10.58
N VAL A 43 -2.66 17.63 10.65
CA VAL A 43 -1.48 18.29 10.07
C VAL A 43 -0.22 17.99 10.86
N GLU A 44 -0.32 17.91 12.20
CA GLU A 44 0.82 17.47 13.03
C GLU A 44 1.16 16.00 12.76
N LEU A 45 0.16 15.13 12.60
CA LEU A 45 0.40 13.76 12.16
C LEU A 45 1.16 13.71 10.83
N PHE A 46 0.72 14.48 9.84
CA PHE A 46 1.39 14.58 8.54
C PHE A 46 2.85 15.00 8.67
N LYS A 47 3.12 16.03 9.48
CA LYS A 47 4.49 16.50 9.75
C LYS A 47 5.36 15.37 10.32
N GLN A 48 4.85 14.54 11.24
CA GLN A 48 5.60 13.41 11.79
C GLN A 48 5.98 12.38 10.73
N PHE A 49 5.11 12.12 9.75
CA PHE A 49 5.49 11.31 8.58
C PHE A 49 6.57 12.00 7.73
N LYS A 50 6.39 13.30 7.43
CA LYS A 50 7.33 14.06 6.58
C LYS A 50 8.74 14.16 7.14
N ILE A 51 8.89 14.26 8.47
CA ILE A 51 10.21 14.31 9.11
C ILE A 51 10.80 12.92 9.38
N GLY A 52 10.14 11.85 8.92
CA GLY A 52 10.66 10.49 9.01
C GLY A 52 10.44 9.81 10.37
N THR A 53 9.57 10.33 11.24
CA THR A 53 9.19 9.65 12.50
C THR A 53 8.43 8.36 12.22
N TYR A 54 7.64 8.32 11.15
CA TYR A 54 6.82 7.18 10.75
C TYR A 54 7.12 6.78 9.31
N GLN A 55 8.23 6.09 9.08
CA GLN A 55 8.65 5.70 7.73
C GLN A 55 7.91 4.46 7.26
N VAL A 56 7.34 4.54 6.05
CA VAL A 56 6.72 3.38 5.39
C VAL A 56 7.72 2.76 4.43
N LYS A 57 7.97 1.47 4.59
CA LYS A 57 8.76 0.66 3.67
C LYS A 57 7.84 -0.22 2.86
N PHE A 58 8.04 -0.21 1.55
CA PHE A 58 7.43 -1.17 0.63
C PHE A 58 8.52 -2.13 0.16
N ILE A 59 8.33 -3.41 0.46
CA ILE A 59 9.32 -4.45 0.16
C ILE A 59 8.61 -5.55 -0.60
N PHE A 60 9.02 -5.81 -1.83
CA PHE A 60 8.47 -6.93 -2.59
C PHE A 60 9.49 -7.52 -3.56
N GLU A 61 9.31 -8.81 -3.83
CA GLU A 61 10.03 -9.53 -4.87
C GLU A 61 9.05 -9.96 -5.96
N SER A 62 9.56 -10.13 -7.17
CA SER A 62 8.77 -10.66 -8.27
C SER A 62 9.55 -11.63 -9.13
N LYS A 63 8.83 -12.55 -9.77
CA LYS A 63 9.36 -13.46 -10.79
C LYS A 63 8.44 -13.48 -12.00
N GLY A 64 9.05 -13.54 -13.18
CA GLY A 64 8.33 -13.67 -14.46
C GLY A 64 7.63 -12.39 -14.94
N LEU A 65 7.86 -11.24 -14.31
CA LEU A 65 7.35 -9.96 -14.82
C LEU A 65 8.04 -9.57 -16.14
N PRO A 66 7.36 -8.78 -17.00
CA PRO A 66 7.98 -8.22 -18.19
C PRO A 66 9.27 -7.47 -17.87
N LEU A 67 10.25 -7.61 -18.75
CA LEU A 67 11.52 -6.91 -18.67
C LEU A 67 11.51 -5.67 -19.56
N ASP A 68 12.16 -4.60 -19.11
CA ASP A 68 12.47 -3.45 -19.95
C ASP A 68 13.71 -3.71 -20.84
N GLU A 69 14.11 -2.71 -21.64
CA GLU A 69 15.28 -2.77 -22.53
C GLU A 69 16.61 -3.00 -21.78
N GLN A 70 16.63 -2.80 -20.46
CA GLN A 70 17.79 -2.99 -19.59
C GLN A 70 17.71 -4.31 -18.79
N ASN A 71 16.79 -5.22 -19.15
CA ASN A 71 16.52 -6.48 -18.46
C ASN A 71 16.07 -6.32 -17.00
N ARG A 72 15.37 -5.23 -16.66
CA ARG A 72 14.81 -4.99 -15.32
C ARG A 72 13.33 -5.31 -15.28
N GLN A 73 12.88 -5.91 -14.17
CA GLN A 73 11.45 -6.17 -13.93
C GLN A 73 10.77 -4.90 -13.41
N VAL A 74 9.57 -4.62 -13.90
CA VAL A 74 8.71 -3.52 -13.41
C VAL A 74 7.32 -4.04 -13.10
N ALA A 75 6.84 -3.75 -11.90
CA ALA A 75 5.49 -4.09 -11.43
C ALA A 75 4.59 -2.85 -11.45
N LEU A 76 3.35 -2.98 -11.92
CA LEU A 76 2.32 -1.96 -11.69
C LEU A 76 1.64 -2.23 -10.36
N VAL A 77 1.77 -1.29 -9.42
CA VAL A 77 1.24 -1.43 -8.05
C VAL A 77 0.13 -0.41 -7.81
N GLU A 78 -1.03 -0.88 -7.37
CA GLU A 78 -2.13 -0.08 -6.85
C GLU A 78 -2.05 -0.06 -5.33
N PHE A 79 -1.87 1.12 -4.74
CA PHE A 79 -2.05 1.30 -3.30
C PHE A 79 -3.51 1.62 -2.97
N GLU A 80 -4.00 0.97 -1.92
CA GLU A 80 -5.31 1.21 -1.35
C GLU A 80 -5.16 1.57 0.13
N THR A 81 -5.83 2.64 0.54
CA THR A 81 -5.88 3.05 1.94
C THR A 81 -7.33 3.08 2.40
N THR A 82 -7.61 2.34 3.47
CA THR A 82 -8.94 2.27 4.09
C THR A 82 -8.87 2.81 5.51
N LEU A 83 -9.79 3.72 5.82
CA LEU A 83 -9.94 4.31 7.15
C LEU A 83 -11.13 3.69 7.87
N PHE A 84 -10.87 3.20 9.08
CA PHE A 84 -11.87 2.77 10.03
C PHE A 84 -11.92 3.73 11.21
N LYS A 85 -13.11 3.96 11.76
CA LYS A 85 -13.34 4.65 13.02
C LYS A 85 -14.16 3.73 13.93
N ASP A 86 -13.63 3.46 15.11
CA ASP A 86 -14.27 2.61 16.13
C ASP A 86 -14.72 1.25 15.55
N GLY A 87 -13.90 0.68 14.66
CA GLY A 87 -14.15 -0.59 13.98
C GLY A 87 -15.03 -0.51 12.73
N LYS A 88 -15.68 0.63 12.46
CA LYS A 88 -16.50 0.83 11.26
C LYS A 88 -15.69 1.47 10.14
N GLN A 89 -15.74 0.91 8.93
CA GLN A 89 -15.15 1.53 7.75
C GLN A 89 -15.87 2.84 7.42
N ILE A 90 -15.12 3.93 7.29
CA ILE A 90 -15.65 5.28 7.03
C ILE A 90 -15.10 5.92 5.74
N GLY A 91 -14.10 5.31 5.11
CA GLY A 91 -13.64 5.76 3.80
C GLY A 91 -12.54 4.88 3.23
N THR A 92 -12.39 4.92 1.91
CA THR A 92 -11.35 4.23 1.16
C THR A 92 -10.88 5.12 0.01
N VAL A 93 -9.58 5.09 -0.28
CA VAL A 93 -8.98 5.70 -1.46
C VAL A 93 -8.08 4.67 -2.13
N LYS A 94 -8.21 4.53 -3.45
CA LYS A 94 -7.31 3.76 -4.30
C LYS A 94 -6.58 4.73 -5.22
N ARG A 95 -5.25 4.67 -5.26
CA ARG A 95 -4.47 5.44 -6.23
C ARG A 95 -4.42 4.69 -7.55
N LYS A 96 -4.26 5.42 -8.65
CA LYS A 96 -4.02 4.78 -9.95
C LYS A 96 -2.73 3.94 -9.87
N PRO A 97 -2.67 2.76 -10.54
CA PRO A 97 -1.47 1.94 -10.55
C PRO A 97 -0.23 2.73 -11.00
N MET A 98 0.89 2.51 -10.33
CA MET A 98 2.18 3.15 -10.65
C MET A 98 3.28 2.09 -10.82
N PRO A 99 4.30 2.36 -11.65
CA PRO A 99 5.40 1.41 -11.85
C PRO A 99 6.39 1.42 -10.68
N PHE A 100 6.75 0.25 -10.20
CA PHE A 100 7.76 0.02 -9.15
C PHE A 100 8.76 -1.04 -9.59
N PHE A 101 10.03 -0.83 -9.24
CA PHE A 101 11.02 -1.91 -9.28
C PHE A 101 10.84 -2.81 -8.06
N PRO A 102 10.95 -4.13 -8.21
CA PRO A 102 11.07 -5.04 -7.07
C PRO A 102 12.29 -4.68 -6.20
N GLY A 103 12.16 -4.83 -4.89
CA GLY A 103 13.16 -4.46 -3.90
C GLY A 103 12.56 -3.80 -2.67
N GLU A 104 13.41 -3.14 -1.88
CA GLU A 104 13.02 -2.30 -0.75
C GLU A 104 12.99 -0.83 -1.17
N MET A 105 11.87 -0.16 -0.88
CA MET A 105 11.65 1.25 -1.16
C MET A 105 11.06 1.95 0.07
N LEU A 106 11.43 3.22 0.24
CA LEU A 106 10.79 4.12 1.21
C LEU A 106 9.69 4.88 0.50
N GLU A 107 8.44 4.62 0.90
CA GLU A 107 7.28 5.26 0.31
C GLU A 107 6.89 6.51 1.10
N PRO A 108 6.70 7.67 0.43
CA PRO A 108 6.20 8.86 1.10
C PRO A 108 4.75 8.65 1.53
N VAL A 109 4.34 9.26 2.64
CA VAL A 109 2.98 9.13 3.16
C VAL A 109 1.91 9.65 2.18
N GLU A 110 2.30 10.56 1.29
CA GLU A 110 1.47 11.08 0.20
C GLU A 110 1.01 10.00 -0.78
N SER A 111 1.74 8.88 -0.89
CA SER A 111 1.33 7.71 -1.68
C SER A 111 0.06 7.04 -1.14
N PHE A 112 -0.39 7.38 0.07
CA PHE A 112 -1.46 6.67 0.79
C PHE A 112 -2.68 7.55 1.16
N ASP A 113 -2.69 8.85 0.85
CA ASP A 113 -3.86 9.73 1.08
C ASP A 113 -4.44 9.73 2.53
N ILE A 114 -3.61 9.41 3.53
CA ILE A 114 -4.04 9.28 4.94
C ILE A 114 -4.70 10.57 5.45
N ILE A 115 -4.06 11.70 5.18
CA ILE A 115 -4.51 13.03 5.66
C ILE A 115 -5.82 13.44 5.01
N HIS A 116 -5.99 13.14 3.72
CA HIS A 116 -7.23 13.38 2.99
C HIS A 116 -8.39 12.57 3.58
N LEU A 117 -8.14 11.31 3.94
CA LEU A 117 -9.16 10.48 4.59
C LEU A 117 -9.51 11.00 5.99
N LEU A 118 -8.52 11.37 6.80
CA LEU A 118 -8.75 11.89 8.14
C LEU A 118 -9.47 13.25 8.14
N SER A 119 -9.12 14.15 7.22
CA SER A 119 -9.73 15.50 7.15
C SER A 119 -11.21 15.46 6.79
N LYS A 120 -11.65 14.45 6.01
CA LYS A 120 -13.08 14.22 5.70
C LYS A 120 -13.93 13.86 6.91
N THR A 121 -13.32 13.42 8.01
CA THR A 121 -14.05 13.06 9.24
C THR A 121 -14.38 14.28 10.10
N GLY A 122 -13.67 15.39 9.90
CA GLY A 122 -13.90 16.65 10.59
C GLY A 122 -15.17 17.36 10.13
N SER A 123 -15.49 18.47 10.80
CA SER A 123 -16.51 19.42 10.35
C SER A 123 -16.20 19.87 8.92
N LYS A 124 -17.25 20.00 8.08
CA LYS A 124 -17.16 20.37 6.65
C LYS A 124 -16.02 21.37 6.43
N LEU A 125 -15.12 21.04 5.49
CA LEU A 125 -14.10 21.95 4.97
C LEU A 125 -14.79 23.26 4.58
N SER A 126 -14.73 24.22 5.48
CA SER A 126 -15.31 25.54 5.36
C SER A 126 -14.22 26.53 5.68
N ALA A 127 -14.21 27.67 5.01
CA ALA A 127 -13.16 28.67 5.16
C ALA A 127 -13.02 29.19 6.61
N SER A 128 -14.06 29.02 7.44
CA SER A 128 -14.09 29.45 8.83
C SER A 128 -13.70 28.36 9.85
N ALA A 129 -13.53 27.10 9.43
CA ALA A 129 -13.17 26.00 10.33
C ALA A 129 -11.68 25.64 10.21
N TYR A 130 -11.05 25.24 11.33
CA TYR A 130 -9.67 24.76 11.30
C TYR A 130 -9.59 23.45 10.50
N PRO A 131 -8.83 23.39 9.38
CA PRO A 131 -8.89 22.28 8.43
C PRO A 131 -8.14 21.03 8.89
N GLY A 132 -7.47 21.08 10.05
CA GLY A 132 -6.71 19.97 10.60
C GLY A 132 -7.41 19.19 11.72
N LYS A 133 -8.59 19.64 12.18
CA LYS A 133 -9.25 19.01 13.34
C LYS A 133 -9.93 17.70 12.95
N VAL A 134 -9.55 16.63 13.63
CA VAL A 134 -10.17 15.30 13.53
C VAL A 134 -10.97 15.06 14.81
N PRO A 135 -12.21 14.55 14.73
CA PRO A 135 -13.00 14.26 15.91
C PRO A 135 -12.38 13.13 16.75
N PRO A 136 -12.58 13.11 18.08
CA PRO A 136 -12.11 12.03 18.94
C PRO A 136 -12.57 10.64 18.49
N GLY A 137 -11.78 9.63 18.84
CA GLY A 137 -12.08 8.21 18.58
C GLY A 137 -10.85 7.38 18.27
N LYS A 138 -11.06 6.07 18.07
CA LYS A 138 -10.02 5.14 17.65
C LYS A 138 -10.08 4.97 16.14
N TYR A 139 -9.06 5.43 15.43
CA TYR A 139 -8.94 5.26 14.00
C TYR A 139 -7.96 4.13 13.66
N GLU A 140 -8.27 3.35 12.63
CA GLU A 140 -7.31 2.44 11.98
C GLU A 140 -7.17 2.86 10.53
N VAL A 141 -5.94 3.19 10.13
CA VAL A 141 -5.57 3.36 8.72
C VAL A 141 -4.93 2.07 8.26
N ARG A 142 -5.60 1.35 7.36
CA ARG A 142 -5.07 0.15 6.72
C ARG A 142 -4.56 0.48 5.33
N ILE A 143 -3.31 0.15 5.06
CA ILE A 143 -2.67 0.36 3.76
C ILE A 143 -2.35 -1.01 3.17
N SER A 144 -2.83 -1.24 1.95
CA SER A 144 -2.55 -2.42 1.15
C SER A 144 -1.98 -2.04 -0.21
N ALA A 145 -1.26 -2.99 -0.80
CA ALA A 145 -0.69 -2.86 -2.13
C ALA A 145 -1.08 -4.08 -2.96
N ASN A 146 -1.52 -3.85 -4.19
CA ASN A 146 -1.92 -4.89 -5.13
C ASN A 146 -1.07 -4.76 -6.39
N VAL A 147 -0.41 -5.84 -6.81
CA VAL A 147 0.32 -5.84 -8.09
C VAL A 147 -0.60 -6.31 -9.21
N ILE A 148 -0.78 -5.46 -10.21
CA ILE A 148 -1.64 -5.73 -11.36
C ILE A 148 -1.04 -6.88 -12.18
N GLY A 149 -1.82 -7.93 -12.42
CA GLY A 149 -1.41 -9.10 -13.20
C GLY A 149 -0.49 -10.09 -12.47
N GLY A 150 0.05 -9.73 -11.31
CA GLY A 150 0.83 -10.62 -10.46
C GLY A 150 -0.05 -11.55 -9.62
N LYS A 151 0.39 -12.79 -9.40
CA LYS A 151 -0.21 -13.70 -8.42
C LYS A 151 0.60 -13.68 -7.13
N GLY A 152 -0.07 -13.65 -5.98
CA GLY A 152 0.58 -13.62 -4.67
C GLY A 152 0.07 -12.44 -3.84
N THR A 153 0.76 -12.11 -2.75
CA THR A 153 0.23 -11.15 -1.77
C THR A 153 1.30 -10.20 -1.24
N ILE A 154 0.93 -8.94 -1.07
CA ILE A 154 1.71 -7.98 -0.28
C ILE A 154 0.99 -7.81 1.06
N ALA A 155 1.65 -8.19 2.16
CA ALA A 155 1.08 -8.04 3.49
C ALA A 155 0.81 -6.55 3.81
N PRO A 156 -0.40 -6.19 4.27
CA PRO A 156 -0.75 -4.81 4.56
C PRO A 156 -0.16 -4.33 5.90
N ILE A 157 -0.25 -3.02 6.14
CA ILE A 157 0.02 -2.41 7.46
C ILE A 157 -1.21 -1.76 8.05
N SER A 158 -1.25 -1.67 9.38
CA SER A 158 -2.27 -0.94 10.13
C SER A 158 -1.65 0.11 11.05
N ILE A 159 -2.15 1.34 10.97
CA ILE A 159 -1.75 2.45 11.82
C ILE A 159 -2.94 2.78 12.71
N ILE A 160 -2.82 2.51 14.01
CA ILE A 160 -3.87 2.84 14.99
C ILE A 160 -3.62 4.24 15.52
N ILE A 161 -4.60 5.12 15.40
CA ILE A 161 -4.51 6.52 15.84
C ILE A 161 -5.58 6.74 16.91
N PHE A 162 -5.13 7.07 18.12
CA PHE A 162 -5.99 7.50 19.22
C PHE A 162 -6.03 9.03 19.23
N ILE A 163 -7.24 9.57 19.13
CA ILE A 163 -7.52 11.01 19.11
C ILE A 163 -8.42 11.36 20.30
#